data_AF-A0A0R2H2I3-F1
#
_entry.id   AF-A0A0R2H2I3-F1
#
_cell.length_a   1.000
_cell.length_b   1.000
_cell.length_c   1.000
_cell.angle_alpha   90.00
_cell.angle_beta   90.00
_cell.angle_gamma   90.00
#
_symmetry.space_group_name_H-M   'P 1'
#
loop_
_entity.id
_entity.type
_entity.pdbx_description
1 polymer ?
#
loop_
_entity_poly.entity_id
_entity_poly.type
_entity_poly.pdbx_seq_one_letter_code
_entity_poly.pdbx_strand_id
1 'polypeptide(L)' 'METDGAEAILDNNYGDIVKMKLDGTKPLIVDNQYVVAWTSELEYTIEVAAGVVGFKTGEGLANEFHETGTVLF' A
#
# COMPACT_ATOMS: atom_id res chain seq x y z
N MET A 1 6.62 8.56 -0.43
CA MET A 1 8.01 8.95 -0.10
C MET A 1 8.84 7.69 -0.24
N GLU A 2 10.00 7.77 -0.85
CA GLU A 2 10.95 6.65 -0.91
C GLU A 2 12.16 7.03 -0.06
N THR A 3 12.69 6.07 0.69
CA THR A 3 13.81 6.30 1.61
C THR A 3 14.90 5.28 1.34
N ASP A 4 16.15 5.73 1.40
CA ASP A 4 17.35 4.92 1.27
C ASP A 4 18.30 5.26 2.43
N GLY A 5 19.11 4.29 2.86
CA GLY A 5 19.99 4.40 4.02
C GLY A 5 19.70 3.39 5.14
N ALA A 6 20.56 3.40 6.15
CA ALA A 6 20.53 2.42 7.25
C ALA A 6 19.94 3.00 8.57
N GLU A 7 19.31 4.17 8.49
CA GLU A 7 18.77 4.88 9.65
C GLU A 7 17.32 4.45 9.94
N ALA A 8 16.91 4.60 11.19
CA ALA A 8 15.56 4.28 11.60
C ALA A 8 14.58 5.38 11.16
N ILE A 9 13.45 4.98 10.58
CA ILE A 9 12.33 5.86 10.23
C ILE A 9 11.17 5.57 11.19
N LEU A 10 10.53 6.64 11.67
CA LEU A 10 9.31 6.56 12.47
C LEU A 10 8.16 7.13 11.64
N ASP A 11 7.12 6.33 11.46
CA ASP A 11 5.87 6.72 10.80
C ASP A 11 4.67 6.43 11.72
N ASN A 12 3.51 7.00 11.41
CA ASN A 12 2.28 6.83 12.20
C ASN A 12 1.11 6.34 11.34
N ASN A 13 0.09 5.80 12.01
CA ASN A 13 -1.17 5.41 11.41
C ASN A 13 -2.35 5.91 12.26
N TYR A 14 -3.49 6.14 11.64
CA TYR A 14 -4.75 6.33 12.34
C TYR A 14 -5.45 4.97 12.51
N GLY A 15 -5.12 4.28 13.60
CA GLY A 15 -5.66 2.96 13.92
C GLY A 15 -4.57 1.96 14.31
N ASP A 16 -4.93 0.68 14.31
CA ASP A 16 -3.97 -0.40 14.51
C ASP A 16 -3.14 -0.61 13.24
N ILE A 17 -1.89 -1.07 13.40
CA ILE A 17 -1.02 -1.40 12.27
C ILE A 17 -1.04 -2.91 12.02
N VAL A 18 -1.33 -3.31 10.78
CA VAL A 18 -1.30 -4.70 10.32
C VAL A 18 -0.13 -4.89 9.35
N LYS A 19 0.73 -5.86 9.65
CA LYS A 19 1.84 -6.26 8.79
C LYS A 19 1.46 -7.45 7.92
N MET A 20 1.53 -7.30 6.60
CA MET A 20 1.32 -8.39 5.64
C MET A 20 2.58 -8.65 4.83
N LYS A 21 2.91 -9.92 4.65
CA LYS A 21 3.97 -10.36 3.71
C LYS A 21 3.33 -10.81 2.41
N LEU A 22 3.84 -10.31 1.29
CA LEU A 22 3.50 -10.77 -0.05
C LEU A 22 4.57 -11.73 -0.52
N ASP A 23 4.16 -12.82 -1.16
CA ASP A 23 5.04 -13.88 -1.68
C ASP A 23 5.19 -13.82 -3.21
N GLY A 24 4.70 -12.75 -3.84
CA GLY A 24 4.70 -12.56 -5.29
C GLY A 24 3.75 -13.46 -6.08
N THR A 25 2.97 -14.34 -5.44
CA THR A 25 2.10 -15.28 -6.18
C THR A 25 0.86 -14.61 -6.76
N LYS A 26 0.41 -13.51 -6.17
CA LYS A 26 -0.76 -12.73 -6.60
C LYS A 26 -0.58 -11.27 -6.20
N PRO A 27 -1.14 -10.32 -6.98
CA PRO A 27 -1.15 -8.93 -6.59
C PRO A 27 -2.02 -8.71 -5.34
N LEU A 28 -1.66 -7.69 -4.58
CA LEU A 28 -2.51 -7.12 -3.53
C LEU A 28 -3.10 -5.80 -4.04
N ILE A 29 -4.42 -5.72 -4.10
CA ILE A 29 -5.14 -4.47 -4.35
C ILE A 29 -5.74 -4.01 -3.01
N VAL A 30 -5.42 -2.78 -2.61
CA VAL A 30 -5.86 -2.20 -1.34
C VAL A 30 -6.28 -0.75 -1.54
N ASP A 31 -7.22 -0.26 -0.74
CA ASP A 31 -7.51 1.17 -0.68
C ASP A 31 -6.25 1.92 -0.20
N ASN A 32 -5.80 2.88 -1.02
CA ASN A 32 -4.55 3.60 -0.79
C ASN A 32 -4.56 4.39 0.53
N GLN A 33 -5.73 4.77 1.06
CA GLN A 33 -5.84 5.53 2.30
C GLN A 33 -5.38 4.75 3.54
N TYR A 34 -5.37 3.42 3.47
CA TYR A 34 -4.91 2.57 4.58
C TYR A 34 -3.46 2.11 4.42
N VAL A 35 -2.75 2.47 3.36
CA VAL A 35 -1.34 2.07 3.20
C VAL A 35 -0.46 3.02 4.00
N VAL A 36 0.30 2.48 4.96
CA VAL A 36 1.25 3.24 5.78
C VAL A 36 2.63 3.25 5.14
N ALA A 37 3.20 2.06 4.92
CA ALA A 37 4.53 1.90 4.34
C ALA A 37 4.68 0.52 3.69
N TRP A 38 5.65 0.39 2.78
CA TRP A 38 5.95 -0.87 2.12
C TRP A 38 7.44 -0.99 1.81
N THR A 39 7.91 -2.22 1.58
CA THR A 39 9.31 -2.47 1.24
C THR A 39 9.58 -2.13 -0.23
N SER A 40 10.78 -1.64 -0.54
CA SER A 40 11.13 -1.10 -1.86
C SER A 40 11.22 -2.16 -2.96
N GLU A 41 11.24 -3.45 -2.63
CA GLU A 41 11.19 -4.54 -3.61
C GLU A 41 9.81 -4.71 -4.27
N LEU A 42 8.76 -4.11 -3.71
CA LEU A 42 7.42 -4.17 -4.29
C LEU A 42 7.27 -3.14 -5.41
N GLU A 43 6.80 -3.60 -6.56
CA GLU A 43 6.29 -2.71 -7.60
C GLU A 43 4.87 -2.27 -7.22
N TYR A 44 4.55 -0.98 -7.38
CA TYR A 44 3.24 -0.45 -7.01
C TYR A 44 2.66 0.51 -8.06
N THR A 45 1.34 0.47 -8.22
CA THR A 45 0.58 1.40 -9.05
C THR A 45 -0.62 1.94 -8.29
N ILE A 46 -0.83 3.26 -8.33
CA ILE A 46 -2.02 3.90 -7.75
C ILE A 46 -2.99 4.24 -8.88
N GLU A 47 -4.20 3.69 -8.82
CA GLU A 47 -5.24 3.88 -9.83
C GLU A 47 -6.56 4.37 -9.22
N VAL A 48 -7.41 5.01 -10.03
CA VAL A 48 -8.77 5.36 -9.61
C VAL A 48 -9.60 4.09 -9.51
N ALA A 49 -10.04 3.77 -8.29
CA ALA A 49 -10.90 2.61 -8.05
C ALA A 49 -12.20 2.76 -8.87
N ALA A 50 -12.41 1.89 -9.87
CA ALA A 50 -13.65 1.81 -10.65
C ALA A 50 -14.20 3.14 -11.25
N GLY A 51 -13.34 4.14 -11.51
CA GLY A 51 -13.76 5.45 -12.04
C GLY A 51 -14.66 6.24 -11.10
N VAL A 52 -15.71 6.90 -11.63
CA VAL A 52 -16.65 7.73 -10.83
C VAL A 52 -17.39 6.91 -9.75
N VAL A 53 -17.45 5.58 -9.90
CA VAL A 53 -18.09 4.69 -8.93
C VAL A 53 -17.27 4.56 -7.65
N GLY A 54 -15.93 4.54 -7.72
CA GLY A 54 -15.07 4.49 -6.52
C GLY A 54 -15.19 5.72 -5.62
N PHE A 55 -15.55 6.87 -6.19
CA PHE A 55 -15.89 8.05 -5.40
C PHE A 55 -17.25 7.94 -4.70
N LYS A 56 -18.18 7.13 -5.23
CA LYS A 56 -19.48 6.88 -4.57
C LYS A 56 -19.36 5.84 -3.46
N THR A 57 -18.46 4.88 -3.58
CA THR A 57 -18.16 3.91 -2.51
C THR A 57 -17.27 4.51 -1.42
N GLY A 58 -16.55 5.59 -1.74
CA GLY A 58 -15.72 6.34 -0.79
C GLY A 58 -14.25 5.95 -0.79
N GLU A 59 -13.84 5.01 -1.65
CA GLU A 59 -12.46 4.50 -1.70
C GLU A 59 -11.55 5.40 -2.56
N GLY A 60 -12.06 5.96 -3.66
CA GLY A 60 -11.36 6.95 -4.50
C GLY A 60 -10.13 6.42 -5.26
N LEU A 61 -9.10 5.94 -4.56
CA LEU A 61 -7.84 5.44 -5.09
C LEU A 61 -7.50 4.06 -4.52
N ALA A 62 -7.14 3.13 -5.39
CA ALA A 62 -6.57 1.84 -5.01
C ALA A 62 -5.06 1.82 -5.29
N ASN A 63 -4.31 1.13 -4.46
CA ASN A 63 -2.90 0.80 -4.69
C ASN A 63 -2.79 -0.70 -4.96
N GLU A 64 -2.15 -1.06 -6.07
CA GLU A 64 -1.87 -2.43 -6.46
C GLU A 64 -0.38 -2.72 -6.29
N PHE A 65 -0.04 -3.71 -5.46
CA PHE A 65 1.32 -4.16 -5.20
C PHE A 65 1.60 -5.52 -5.85
N HIS A 66 2.78 -5.64 -6.46
CA HIS A 66 3.32 -6.87 -7.05
C HIS A 66 4.66 -7.25 -6.40
N GLU A 67 5.14 -8.46 -6.65
CA GLU A 67 6.38 -9.03 -6.13
C GLU A 67 6.36 -9.45 -4.63
N THR A 68 7.52 -9.87 -4.14
CA THR A 68 7.72 -10.30 -2.74
C THR A 68 8.11 -9.11 -1.89
N GLY A 69 7.46 -8.93 -0.74
CA GLY A 69 7.76 -7.81 0.15
C GLY A 69 6.86 -7.75 1.36
N THR A 70 6.86 -6.61 2.04
CA THR A 70 5.96 -6.35 3.17
C THR A 70 5.19 -5.05 2.95
N VAL A 71 3.90 -5.07 3.24
CA VAL A 71 3.06 -3.87 3.33
C VAL A 71 2.55 -3.72 4.77
N LEU A 72 2.54 -2.47 5.24
CA LEU A 72 1.94 -2.06 6.51
C LEU A 72 0.67 -1.26 6.20
N PHE A 73 -0.44 -1.67 6.83
CA PHE A 73 -1.71 -0.95 6.81
C PHE A 73 -2.09 -0.46 8.19
#